data_AF-A0A354B5B7-F1
#
_entry.id   AF-A0A354B5B7-F1
#
_cell.length_a   1.000
_cell.length_b   1.000
_cell.length_c   1.000
_cell.angle_alpha   90.00
_cell.angle_beta   90.00
_cell.angle_gamma   90.00
#
_symmetry.space_group_name_H-M   'P 1'
#
loop_
_entity.id
_entity.type
_entity.pdbx_description
1 polymer ?
#
loop_
_entity_poly.entity_id
_entity_poly.type
_entity_poly.pdbx_seq_one_letter_code
_entity_poly.pdbx_strand_id
1 'polypeptide(L)'
;MSTPYADPGWGPVLRTYPKLIVPFIGMRAMVGQTSGLQSMRMVWLGFANVLVIIWVPVLLFGQRDGAPLGLSTGIAITAMLGMFAQLLVPRFVHEPDVSTPEAFAGSYQRATFIRIGLAEAAGWIGFVCFLLSGHWFVYAVGFVISGAGMWDAAPRRKHLNALQEQVKSMGSDLHVVRTLDQQRLTR
;
A
#
# COMPACT_ATOMS: atom_id res chain seq x y z
N MET A 1 -13.42 11.67 -30.22
CA MET A 1 -13.99 11.36 -28.89
C MET A 1 -13.55 9.95 -28.51
N SER A 2 -12.48 9.83 -27.70
CA SER A 2 -12.02 8.54 -27.20
C SER A 2 -13.02 8.03 -26.16
N THR A 3 -13.58 6.83 -26.38
CA THR A 3 -14.46 6.16 -25.40
C THR A 3 -13.74 6.06 -24.05
N PRO A 4 -14.36 6.47 -22.94
CA PRO A 4 -13.74 6.40 -21.62
C PRO A 4 -13.41 4.94 -21.31
N TYR A 5 -12.11 4.63 -21.19
CA TYR A 5 -11.65 3.30 -20.80
C TYR A 5 -12.10 3.04 -19.36
N ALA A 6 -13.06 2.13 -19.18
CA ALA A 6 -13.67 1.85 -17.90
C ALA A 6 -12.70 1.07 -16.99
N ASP A 7 -12.37 1.62 -15.82
CA ASP A 7 -11.52 0.94 -14.84
C ASP A 7 -12.16 -0.41 -14.42
N PRO A 8 -11.49 -1.56 -14.66
CA PRO A 8 -11.99 -2.89 -14.30
C PRO A 8 -12.25 -3.07 -12.79
N GLY A 9 -11.70 -2.17 -11.96
CA GLY A 9 -11.94 -2.11 -10.52
C GLY A 9 -11.22 -3.20 -9.73
N TRP A 10 -11.76 -3.51 -8.55
CA TRP A 10 -11.17 -4.47 -7.61
C TRP A 10 -11.63 -5.91 -7.83
N GLY A 11 -12.69 -6.14 -8.62
CA GLY A 11 -13.27 -7.47 -8.82
C GLY A 11 -12.28 -8.54 -9.31
N PRO A 12 -11.47 -8.27 -10.36
CA PRO A 12 -10.46 -9.22 -10.83
C PRO A 12 -9.37 -9.51 -9.79
N VAL A 13 -8.98 -8.48 -9.04
CA VAL A 13 -7.95 -8.54 -8.01
C VAL A 13 -8.42 -9.41 -6.84
N LEU A 14 -9.64 -9.17 -6.35
CA LEU A 14 -10.24 -9.93 -5.25
C LEU A 14 -10.49 -11.41 -5.60
N ARG A 15 -10.77 -11.72 -6.87
CA ARG A 15 -10.89 -13.12 -7.34
C ARG A 15 -9.55 -13.85 -7.44
N THR A 16 -8.47 -13.10 -7.70
CA THR A 16 -7.12 -13.66 -7.86
C THR A 16 -6.40 -13.76 -6.52
N TYR A 17 -6.72 -12.88 -5.58
CA TYR A 17 -6.04 -12.76 -4.29
C TYR A 17 -5.96 -14.06 -3.46
N PRO A 18 -7.03 -14.86 -3.29
CA PRO A 18 -6.95 -16.11 -2.53
C PRO A 18 -5.95 -17.11 -3.12
N LYS A 19 -5.73 -17.05 -4.44
CA LYS A 19 -4.78 -17.92 -5.14
C LYS A 19 -3.32 -17.53 -4.87
N LEU A 20 -3.06 -16.29 -4.42
CA LEU A 20 -1.72 -15.80 -4.05
C LEU A 20 -1.25 -16.30 -2.68
N ILE A 21 -2.16 -16.76 -1.83
CA ILE A 21 -1.83 -17.38 -0.54
C ILE A 21 -1.03 -18.68 -0.75
N VAL A 22 -1.24 -19.35 -1.90
CA VAL A 22 -0.51 -20.56 -2.27
C VAL A 22 0.69 -20.17 -3.16
N PRO A 23 1.95 -20.34 -2.71
CA PRO A 23 3.14 -19.78 -3.37
C PRO A 23 3.25 -20.11 -4.87
N PHE A 24 3.05 -21.37 -5.24
CA PHE A 24 3.20 -21.84 -6.62
C PHE A 24 2.06 -21.40 -7.55
N ILE A 25 0.83 -21.31 -7.04
CA ILE A 25 -0.34 -20.85 -7.80
C ILE A 25 -0.27 -19.34 -7.97
N GLY A 26 0.14 -18.63 -6.92
CA GLY A 26 0.32 -17.19 -6.91
C GLY A 26 1.36 -16.72 -7.91
N MET A 27 2.54 -17.37 -7.95
CA MET A 27 3.58 -17.04 -8.94
C MET A 27 3.09 -17.18 -10.38
N ARG A 28 2.39 -18.27 -10.72
CA ARG A 28 1.84 -18.46 -12.08
C ARG A 28 0.75 -17.43 -12.42
N ALA A 29 -0.12 -17.11 -11.45
CA ALA A 29 -1.16 -16.10 -11.65
C ALA A 29 -0.59 -14.69 -11.84
N MET A 30 0.54 -14.35 -11.19
CA MET A 30 1.23 -13.07 -11.36
C MET A 30 1.97 -12.97 -12.69
N VAL A 31 2.61 -14.05 -13.14
CA VAL A 31 3.31 -14.08 -14.44
C VAL A 31 2.34 -13.88 -15.62
N GLY A 32 1.08 -14.28 -15.45
CA GLY A 32 0.03 -14.08 -16.46
C GLY A 32 -0.58 -12.68 -16.48
N GLN A 33 -0.30 -11.81 -15.51
CA GLN A 33 -0.88 -10.47 -15.47
C GLN A 33 -0.09 -9.47 -16.31
N THR A 34 -0.76 -8.90 -17.29
CA THR A 34 -0.20 -7.88 -18.19
C THR A 34 -0.47 -6.46 -17.73
N SER A 35 -1.40 -6.25 -16.79
CA SER A 35 -1.82 -4.93 -16.30
C SER A 35 -0.98 -4.48 -15.10
N GLY A 36 -0.29 -3.35 -15.25
CA GLY A 36 0.46 -2.71 -14.17
C GLY A 36 -0.45 -2.29 -13.01
N LEU A 37 -1.63 -1.71 -13.30
CA LEU A 37 -2.59 -1.29 -12.29
C LEU A 37 -3.12 -2.45 -11.45
N GLN A 38 -3.46 -3.58 -12.07
CA GLN A 38 -3.89 -4.78 -11.32
C GLN A 38 -2.77 -5.33 -10.45
N SER A 39 -1.53 -5.33 -10.98
CA SER A 39 -0.34 -5.74 -10.24
C SER A 39 -0.11 -4.87 -9.00
N MET A 40 -0.22 -3.54 -9.13
CA MET A 40 -0.12 -2.61 -7.99
C MET A 40 -1.21 -2.84 -6.94
N ARG A 41 -2.46 -3.06 -7.37
CA ARG A 41 -3.58 -3.39 -6.46
C ARG A 41 -3.35 -4.71 -5.72
N MET A 42 -2.79 -5.71 -6.37
CA MET A 42 -2.42 -6.97 -5.73
C MET A 42 -1.31 -6.79 -4.71
N VAL A 43 -0.27 -6.02 -5.04
CA VAL A 43 0.83 -5.73 -4.10
C VAL A 43 0.27 -5.02 -2.87
N TRP A 44 -0.54 -3.98 -3.06
CA TRP A 44 -1.19 -3.27 -1.96
C TRP A 44 -2.03 -4.21 -1.08
N LEU A 45 -2.84 -5.10 -1.67
CA LEU A 45 -3.61 -6.10 -0.91
C LEU A 45 -2.71 -7.09 -0.17
N GLY A 46 -1.58 -7.48 -0.77
CA GLY A 46 -0.56 -8.31 -0.13
C GLY A 46 -0.09 -7.71 1.19
N PHE A 47 0.39 -6.46 1.14
CA PHE A 47 0.86 -5.74 2.32
C PHE A 47 -0.25 -5.46 3.34
N ALA A 48 -1.44 -5.03 2.87
CA ALA A 48 -2.58 -4.80 3.76
C ALA A 48 -3.00 -6.08 4.51
N ASN A 49 -2.95 -7.23 3.85
CA ASN A 49 -3.27 -8.50 4.48
C ASN A 49 -2.19 -8.97 5.46
N VAL A 50 -0.92 -8.69 5.22
CA VAL A 50 0.16 -8.98 6.19
C VAL A 50 -0.12 -8.26 7.52
N LEU A 51 -0.54 -6.99 7.48
CA LEU A 51 -0.96 -6.24 8.68
C LEU A 51 -2.14 -6.91 9.40
N VAL A 52 -3.05 -7.57 8.66
CA VAL A 52 -4.15 -8.32 9.27
C VAL A 52 -3.65 -9.65 9.86
N ILE A 53 -2.80 -10.38 9.15
CA ILE A 53 -2.27 -11.68 9.61
C ILE A 53 -1.45 -11.54 10.88
N ILE A 54 -0.71 -10.45 11.06
CA ILE A 54 0.07 -10.20 12.28
C ILE A 54 -0.82 -10.15 13.54
N TRP A 55 -2.13 -9.86 13.41
CA TRP A 55 -3.03 -9.98 14.56
C TRP A 55 -3.13 -11.40 15.11
N VAL A 56 -2.89 -12.43 14.31
CA VAL A 56 -2.92 -13.83 14.78
C VAL A 56 -1.91 -14.05 15.91
N PRO A 57 -0.59 -13.86 15.73
CA PRO A 57 0.35 -14.00 16.84
C PRO A 57 0.13 -12.95 17.93
N VAL A 58 -0.31 -11.73 17.60
CA VAL A 58 -0.57 -10.68 18.60
C VAL A 58 -1.67 -11.10 19.58
N LEU A 59 -2.76 -11.67 19.10
CA LEU A 59 -3.86 -12.14 19.95
C LEU A 59 -3.49 -13.41 20.72
N LEU A 60 -2.68 -14.30 20.12
CA LEU A 60 -2.22 -15.52 20.79
C LEU A 60 -1.22 -15.25 21.93
N PHE A 61 -0.45 -14.16 21.84
CA PHE A 61 0.63 -13.84 22.80
C PHE A 61 0.44 -12.48 23.51
N GLY A 62 -0.77 -11.93 23.47
CA GLY A 62 -1.08 -10.50 23.71
C GLY A 62 -0.85 -9.96 25.11
N GLN A 63 -0.57 -10.80 26.09
CA GLN A 63 -0.33 -10.42 27.49
C GLN A 63 0.77 -11.31 28.07
N ARG A 64 1.93 -10.71 28.34
CA ARG A 64 3.04 -11.34 29.06
C ARG A 64 3.54 -10.41 30.16
N ASP A 65 3.64 -10.93 31.37
CA ASP A 65 4.20 -10.22 32.51
C ASP A 65 5.72 -10.22 32.48
N GLY A 66 6.36 -9.15 32.99
CA GLY A 66 7.82 -9.03 33.07
C GLY A 66 8.52 -8.56 31.80
N ALA A 67 7.80 -7.90 30.89
CA ALA A 67 8.35 -7.40 29.64
C ALA A 67 9.37 -6.24 29.85
N PRO A 68 10.45 -6.17 29.03
CA PRO A 68 11.47 -5.13 29.13
C PRO A 68 10.96 -3.73 28.74
N LEU A 69 9.85 -3.65 27.99
CA LEU A 69 9.27 -2.39 27.54
C LEU A 69 7.91 -2.16 28.22
N GLY A 70 7.75 -1.00 28.87
CA GLY A 70 6.45 -0.58 29.38
C GLY A 70 5.45 -0.28 28.25
N LEU A 71 4.16 -0.48 28.52
CA LEU A 71 3.07 -0.20 27.58
C LEU A 71 3.14 1.23 27.01
N SER A 72 3.31 2.23 27.89
CA SER A 72 3.38 3.64 27.51
C SER A 72 4.56 3.95 26.60
N THR A 73 5.74 3.41 26.90
CA THR A 73 6.95 3.55 26.08
C THR A 73 6.77 2.91 24.70
N GLY A 74 6.18 1.71 24.64
CA GLY A 74 5.88 1.04 23.37
C GLY A 74 4.93 1.83 22.48
N ILE A 75 3.85 2.37 23.07
CA ILE A 75 2.91 3.25 22.36
C ILE A 75 3.63 4.50 21.84
N ALA A 76 4.44 5.16 22.68
CA ALA A 76 5.12 6.39 22.31
C ALA A 76 6.10 6.19 21.15
N ILE A 77 6.92 5.13 21.20
CA ILE A 77 7.87 4.79 20.12
C ILE A 77 7.11 4.49 18.83
N THR A 78 6.06 3.66 18.91
CA THR A 78 5.25 3.26 17.76
C THR A 78 4.57 4.45 17.10
N ALA A 79 3.95 5.32 17.91
CA ALA A 79 3.28 6.52 17.41
C ALA A 79 4.28 7.50 16.80
N MET A 80 5.38 7.78 17.48
CA MET A 80 6.38 8.76 17.03
C MET A 80 7.04 8.32 15.71
N LEU A 81 7.59 7.11 15.66
CA LEU A 81 8.28 6.62 14.47
C LEU A 81 7.30 6.32 13.33
N GLY A 82 6.10 5.80 13.65
CA GLY A 82 5.05 5.54 12.67
C GLY A 82 4.52 6.82 12.02
N MET A 83 4.24 7.87 12.80
CA MET A 83 3.85 9.17 12.25
C MET A 83 4.99 9.82 11.48
N PHE A 84 6.22 9.73 11.99
CA PHE A 84 7.38 10.27 11.29
C PHE A 84 7.55 9.64 9.89
N ALA A 85 7.37 8.33 9.76
CA ALA A 85 7.39 7.66 8.46
C ALA A 85 6.31 8.21 7.49
N GLN A 86 5.12 8.53 7.99
CA GLN A 86 4.07 9.15 7.17
C GLN A 86 4.39 10.58 6.75
N LEU A 87 5.01 11.37 7.64
CA LEU A 87 5.44 12.73 7.35
C LEU A 87 6.57 12.79 6.29
N LEU A 88 7.27 11.68 6.05
CA LEU A 88 8.27 11.58 5.00
C LEU A 88 7.67 11.33 3.60
N VAL A 89 6.42 10.89 3.49
CA VAL A 89 5.77 10.59 2.20
C VAL A 89 5.87 11.78 1.23
N PRO A 90 5.52 13.02 1.60
CA PRO A 90 5.60 14.16 0.68
C PRO A 90 7.03 14.52 0.26
N ARG A 91 8.05 14.12 1.03
CA ARG A 91 9.46 14.39 0.67
C ARG A 91 9.99 13.43 -0.38
N PHE A 92 9.49 12.20 -0.41
CA PHE A 92 9.96 11.17 -1.33
C PHE A 92 9.06 10.99 -2.54
N VAL A 93 7.77 11.30 -2.40
CA VAL A 93 6.78 11.20 -3.48
C VAL A 93 6.65 12.53 -4.21
N HIS A 94 7.21 12.58 -5.40
CA HIS A 94 7.06 13.71 -6.31
C HIS A 94 5.79 13.53 -7.17
N GLU A 95 5.29 14.63 -7.73
CA GLU A 95 4.16 14.58 -8.67
C GLU A 95 4.51 13.70 -9.89
N PRO A 96 3.56 12.91 -10.42
CA PRO A 96 3.80 12.05 -11.57
C PRO A 96 4.21 12.88 -12.79
N ASP A 97 5.21 12.39 -13.53
CA ASP A 97 5.67 13.03 -14.76
C ASP A 97 4.65 12.81 -15.88
N VAL A 98 4.05 13.90 -16.38
CA VAL A 98 3.00 13.87 -17.42
C VAL A 98 3.54 14.04 -18.84
N SER A 99 4.86 14.09 -19.02
CA SER A 99 5.51 14.32 -20.32
C SER A 99 5.26 13.20 -21.32
N THR A 100 5.28 11.95 -20.87
CA THR A 100 5.06 10.75 -21.70
C THR A 100 4.28 9.69 -20.93
N PRO A 101 3.53 8.81 -21.63
CA PRO A 101 2.84 7.68 -21.00
C PRO A 101 3.77 6.76 -20.18
N GLU A 102 4.97 6.51 -20.67
CA GLU A 102 5.98 5.68 -20.02
C GLU A 102 6.51 6.36 -18.74
N ALA A 103 6.85 7.66 -18.81
CA ALA A 103 7.32 8.41 -17.65
C ALA A 103 6.23 8.53 -16.57
N PHE A 104 4.98 8.70 -16.98
CA PHE A 104 3.83 8.72 -16.08
C PHE A 104 3.64 7.39 -15.36
N ALA A 105 3.65 6.28 -16.09
CA ALA A 105 3.48 4.95 -15.50
C ALA A 105 4.61 4.63 -14.51
N GLY A 106 5.87 4.89 -14.89
CA GLY A 106 7.02 4.64 -14.02
C GLY A 106 7.03 5.52 -12.77
N SER A 107 6.77 6.82 -12.91
CA SER A 107 6.72 7.75 -11.77
C SER A 107 5.56 7.44 -10.82
N TYR A 108 4.38 7.09 -11.33
CA TYR A 108 3.22 6.70 -10.52
C TYR A 108 3.45 5.36 -9.80
N GLN A 109 4.03 4.36 -10.47
CA GLN A 109 4.39 3.08 -9.86
C GLN A 109 5.39 3.29 -8.70
N ARG A 110 6.47 4.05 -8.95
CA ARG A 110 7.47 4.39 -7.94
C ARG A 110 6.85 5.11 -6.74
N ALA A 111 6.03 6.13 -7.00
CA ALA A 111 5.32 6.88 -5.96
C ALA A 111 4.46 5.94 -5.09
N THR A 112 3.72 5.03 -5.73
CA THR A 112 2.84 4.09 -5.02
C THR A 112 3.63 3.11 -4.15
N PHE A 113 4.74 2.54 -4.66
CA PHE A 113 5.57 1.64 -3.86
C PHE A 113 6.21 2.34 -2.66
N ILE A 114 6.68 3.58 -2.82
CA ILE A 114 7.20 4.39 -1.72
C ILE A 114 6.12 4.64 -0.66
N ARG A 115 4.89 4.98 -1.09
CA ARG A 115 3.75 5.18 -0.18
C ARG A 115 3.42 3.89 0.60
N ILE A 116 3.38 2.74 -0.07
CA ILE A 116 3.12 1.45 0.58
C ILE A 116 4.22 1.13 1.60
N GLY A 117 5.50 1.26 1.22
CA GLY A 117 6.62 0.96 2.12
C GLY A 117 6.64 1.86 3.37
N LEU A 118 6.40 3.16 3.20
CA LEU A 118 6.31 4.09 4.34
C LEU A 118 5.05 3.87 5.18
N ALA A 119 3.92 3.52 4.54
CA ALA A 119 2.69 3.21 5.24
C ALA A 119 2.83 1.97 6.12
N GLU A 120 3.59 0.95 5.72
CA GLU A 120 3.75 -0.28 6.49
C GLU A 120 4.67 -0.14 7.71
N ALA A 121 5.57 0.86 7.69
CA ALA A 121 6.60 1.02 8.72
C ALA A 121 6.02 1.07 10.14
N ALA A 122 4.91 1.78 10.36
CA ALA A 122 4.28 1.90 11.67
C ALA A 122 3.78 0.55 12.23
N GLY A 123 3.29 -0.33 11.37
CA GLY A 123 2.82 -1.67 11.71
C GLY A 123 3.99 -2.58 12.09
N TRP A 124 5.11 -2.50 11.38
CA TRP A 124 6.34 -3.21 11.75
C TRP A 124 6.92 -2.73 13.07
N ILE A 125 7.00 -1.41 13.26
CA ILE A 125 7.46 -0.83 14.52
C ILE A 125 6.54 -1.24 15.67
N GLY A 126 5.22 -1.14 15.47
CA GLY A 126 4.23 -1.57 16.45
C GLY A 126 4.33 -3.06 16.78
N PHE A 127 4.66 -3.89 15.80
CA PHE A 127 4.86 -5.32 16.01
C PHE A 127 6.12 -5.61 16.84
N VAL A 128 7.25 -4.95 16.53
CA VAL A 128 8.47 -5.06 17.32
C VAL A 128 8.25 -4.56 18.75
N CYS A 129 7.60 -3.42 18.93
CA CYS A 129 7.28 -2.89 20.25
C CYS A 129 6.27 -3.78 21.01
N PHE A 130 5.35 -4.46 20.31
CA PHE A 130 4.51 -5.51 20.90
C PHE A 130 5.36 -6.67 21.42
N LEU A 131 6.29 -7.20 20.63
CA LEU A 131 7.17 -8.31 21.08
C LEU A 131 7.98 -7.94 22.32
N LEU A 132 8.41 -6.69 22.42
CA LEU A 132 9.19 -6.18 23.55
C LEU A 132 8.35 -5.79 24.77
N SER A 133 7.08 -5.41 24.58
CA SER A 133 6.18 -5.01 25.68
C SER A 133 5.28 -6.13 26.15
N GLY A 134 5.10 -7.18 25.34
CA GLY A 134 4.12 -8.24 25.60
C GLY A 134 2.67 -7.75 25.60
N HIS A 135 2.38 -6.54 25.12
CA HIS A 135 1.05 -5.93 25.16
C HIS A 135 0.49 -5.73 23.75
N TRP A 136 -0.60 -6.42 23.44
CA TRP A 136 -1.27 -6.35 22.12
C TRP A 136 -1.64 -4.93 21.70
N PHE A 137 -1.94 -4.05 22.66
CA PHE A 137 -2.37 -2.68 22.39
C PHE A 137 -1.29 -1.85 21.68
N VAL A 138 -0.01 -2.16 21.90
CA VAL A 138 1.09 -1.49 21.20
C VAL A 138 1.04 -1.78 19.70
N TYR A 139 0.73 -3.02 19.32
CA TYR A 139 0.50 -3.35 17.92
C TYR A 139 -0.75 -2.66 17.36
N ALA A 140 -1.82 -2.56 18.15
CA ALA A 140 -3.06 -1.89 17.74
C ALA A 140 -2.80 -0.44 17.27
N VAL A 141 -1.94 0.29 17.99
CA VAL A 141 -1.54 1.66 17.61
C VAL A 141 -0.81 1.68 16.27
N GLY A 142 0.19 0.81 16.10
CA GLY A 142 0.92 0.69 14.84
C GLY A 142 0.02 0.30 13.66
N PHE A 143 -0.90 -0.63 13.90
CA PHE A 143 -1.90 -1.08 12.93
C PHE A 143 -2.82 0.05 12.47
N VAL A 144 -3.32 0.89 13.39
CA VAL A 144 -4.17 2.03 13.03
C VAL A 144 -3.40 3.05 12.19
N ILE A 145 -2.17 3.39 12.59
CA ILE A 145 -1.33 4.33 11.84
C ILE A 145 -1.04 3.76 10.45
N SER A 146 -0.56 2.52 10.36
CA SER A 146 -0.31 1.86 9.07
C SER A 146 -1.55 1.72 8.22
N GLY A 147 -2.71 1.42 8.82
CA GLY A 147 -3.99 1.35 8.14
C GLY A 147 -4.37 2.68 7.49
N ALA A 148 -4.16 3.80 8.20
CA ALA A 148 -4.39 5.13 7.64
C ALA A 148 -3.44 5.42 6.45
N GLY A 149 -2.16 5.07 6.56
CA GLY A 149 -1.20 5.23 5.47
C GLY A 149 -1.54 4.35 4.26
N MET A 150 -1.93 3.10 4.50
CA MET A 150 -2.34 2.17 3.45
C MET A 150 -3.61 2.63 2.76
N TRP A 151 -4.57 3.17 3.51
CA TRP A 151 -5.80 3.73 2.97
C TRP A 151 -5.53 4.88 2.01
N ASP A 152 -4.56 5.74 2.32
CA ASP A 152 -4.14 6.82 1.44
C ASP A 152 -3.33 6.33 0.23
N ALA A 153 -2.45 5.34 0.43
CA ALA A 153 -1.65 4.71 -0.62
C ALA A 153 -2.47 3.86 -1.60
N ALA A 154 -3.71 3.53 -1.29
CA ALA A 154 -4.53 2.62 -2.09
C ALA A 154 -4.85 3.20 -3.49
N PRO A 155 -4.53 2.48 -4.60
CA PRO A 155 -4.85 2.90 -5.97
C PRO A 155 -6.35 2.73 -6.28
N ARG A 156 -7.15 3.62 -5.67
CA ARG A 156 -8.61 3.67 -5.72
C ARG A 156 -9.11 4.43 -6.94
N ARG A 157 -10.30 4.04 -7.43
CA ARG A 157 -11.03 4.74 -8.51
C ARG A 157 -11.12 6.25 -8.30
N LYS A 158 -11.44 6.70 -7.08
CA LYS A 158 -11.53 8.13 -6.75
C LYS A 158 -10.19 8.86 -6.96
N HIS A 159 -9.08 8.23 -6.57
CA HIS A 159 -7.75 8.80 -6.72
C HIS A 159 -7.35 8.90 -8.21
N LEU A 160 -7.64 7.86 -8.99
CA LEU A 160 -7.37 7.85 -10.43
C LEU A 160 -8.23 8.89 -11.18
N ASN A 161 -9.48 9.09 -10.77
CA ASN A 161 -10.35 10.10 -11.35
C ASN A 161 -9.85 11.52 -11.04
N ALA A 162 -9.45 11.79 -9.79
CA ALA A 162 -8.87 13.06 -9.39
C ALA A 162 -7.56 13.34 -10.17
N LEU A 163 -6.73 12.32 -10.35
CA LEU A 163 -5.50 12.42 -11.13
C LEU A 163 -5.77 12.68 -12.62
N GLN A 164 -6.81 12.05 -13.19
CA GLN A 164 -7.23 12.32 -14.56
C GLN A 164 -7.73 13.75 -14.76
N GLU A 165 -8.39 14.33 -13.76
CA GLU A 165 -8.83 15.73 -13.76
C GLU A 165 -7.63 16.69 -13.65
N GLN A 166 -6.66 16.38 -12.80
CA GLN A 166 -5.40 17.12 -12.69
C GLN A 166 -4.60 17.12 -14.01
N VAL A 167 -4.43 15.95 -14.63
CA VAL A 167 -3.72 15.81 -15.92
C VAL A 167 -4.42 16.61 -17.04
N LYS A 168 -5.76 16.60 -17.07
CA LYS A 168 -6.53 17.44 -18.00
C LYS A 168 -6.33 18.93 -17.74
N SER A 169 -6.29 19.35 -16.47
CA SER A 169 -6.05 20.75 -16.12
C SER A 169 -4.65 21.24 -16.50
N MET A 170 -3.68 20.32 -16.59
CA MET A 170 -2.32 20.58 -17.09
C MET A 170 -2.23 20.61 -18.62
N GLY A 171 -3.34 20.44 -19.35
CA GLY A 171 -3.39 20.48 -20.82
C GLY A 171 -2.86 19.22 -21.51
N SER A 172 -2.71 18.10 -20.79
CA SER A 172 -2.24 16.84 -21.35
C SER A 172 -3.40 15.94 -21.78
N ASP A 173 -3.34 15.38 -22.99
CA ASP A 173 -4.30 14.42 -23.54
C ASP A 173 -4.13 12.99 -22.98
N LEU A 174 -3.34 12.83 -21.92
CA LEU A 174 -2.97 11.54 -21.37
C LEU A 174 -4.15 10.87 -20.63
N HIS A 175 -4.43 9.62 -21.00
CA HIS A 175 -5.47 8.80 -20.39
C HIS A 175 -4.88 7.94 -19.26
N VAL A 176 -4.95 8.43 -18.01
CA VAL A 176 -4.32 7.86 -16.80
C VAL A 176 -4.59 6.36 -16.64
N VAL A 177 -5.85 5.94 -16.67
CA VAL A 177 -6.22 4.53 -16.45
C VAL A 177 -5.73 3.63 -17.57
N ARG A 178 -5.83 4.10 -18.82
CA ARG A 178 -5.40 3.34 -20.00
C ARG A 178 -3.89 3.13 -19.99
N THR A 179 -3.14 4.18 -19.69
CA THR A 179 -1.68 4.14 -19.57
C THR A 179 -1.25 3.14 -18.51
N LEU A 180 -1.83 3.19 -17.31
CA LEU A 180 -1.47 2.28 -16.21
C LEU A 180 -1.90 0.83 -16.42
N ASP A 181 -2.93 0.58 -17.23
CA ASP A 181 -3.41 -0.76 -17.54
C ASP A 181 -2.63 -1.41 -18.70
N GLN A 182 -2.20 -0.62 -19.69
CA GLN A 182 -1.44 -1.11 -20.85
C GLN A 182 0.06 -1.27 -20.55
N GLN A 183 0.60 -0.52 -19.60
CA GLN A 183 2.00 -0.62 -19.19
C GLN A 183 2.18 -1.72 -18.14
N ARG A 184 3.23 -2.54 -18.33
CA ARG A 184 3.65 -3.51 -17.31
C ARG A 184 4.32 -2.78 -16.14
N LEU A 185 4.50 -3.47 -15.01
CA LEU A 185 5.38 -2.98 -13.96
C LEU A 185 6.78 -2.74 -14.54
N THR A 186 7.34 -1.55 -14.35
CA THR A 186 8.70 -1.23 -14.78
C THR A 186 9.66 -2.22 -14.15
N ARG A 187 10.51 -2.84 -14.99
CA ARG A 187 11.57 -3.78 -14.57
C ARG A 187 12.72 -3.05 -13.90
#